data_AF-A0A496VTP7-F1
#
_entry.id   AF-A0A496VTP7-F1
#
_cell.length_a   1.000
_cell.length_b   1.000
_cell.length_c   1.000
_cell.angle_alpha   90.00
_cell.angle_beta   90.00
_cell.angle_gamma   90.00
#
_symmetry.space_group_name_H-M   'P 1'
#
loop_
_entity.id
_entity.type
_entity.pdbx_description
1 polymer ?
#
loop_
_entity_poly.entity_id
_entity_poly.type
_entity_poly.pdbx_seq_one_letter_code
_entity_poly.pdbx_strand_id
1 'polypeptide(L)' 'MLKIDKSLAEVLEWKAKSQKATESMSAEEEGAYIHQKAQNFMRRHNLNLMATDSSGRKMPYPPPLHKG' A
#
# COMPACT_ATOMS: atom_id res chain seq x y z
N MET A 1 1.83 -32.06 -10.52
CA MET A 1 1.09 -31.58 -9.33
C MET A 1 1.70 -30.24 -8.93
N LEU A 2 1.08 -29.13 -9.36
CA LEU A 2 1.52 -27.77 -9.04
C LEU A 2 1.33 -27.57 -7.53
N LYS A 3 2.40 -27.76 -6.76
CA LYS A 3 2.44 -27.35 -5.36
C LYS A 3 2.43 -25.84 -5.38
N ILE A 4 1.27 -25.24 -5.13
CA ILE A 4 1.17 -23.82 -4.83
C ILE A 4 2.07 -23.60 -3.63
N ASP A 5 3.18 -22.92 -3.87
CA ASP A 5 4.15 -22.55 -2.85
C ASP A 5 3.38 -21.82 -1.73
N LYS A 6 3.70 -22.08 -0.45
CA LYS A 6 2.94 -21.48 0.68
C LYS A 6 2.81 -19.97 0.53
N SER A 7 3.86 -19.34 0.00
CA SER A 7 3.94 -17.94 -0.37
C SER A 7 2.86 -17.50 -1.37
N LEU A 8 2.52 -18.31 -2.38
CA LEU A 8 1.50 -17.99 -3.37
C LEU A 8 0.07 -18.14 -2.81
N ALA A 9 -0.16 -19.13 -1.94
CA ALA A 9 -1.45 -19.29 -1.27
C ALA A 9 -1.76 -18.10 -0.34
N GLU A 10 -0.77 -17.65 0.42
CA GLU A 10 -0.88 -16.47 1.29
C GLU A 10 -1.15 -15.19 0.49
N VAL A 11 -0.50 -15.02 -0.66
CA VAL A 11 -0.73 -13.87 -1.56
C VAL A 11 -2.16 -13.89 -2.13
N LEU A 12 -2.66 -15.05 -2.55
CA LEU A 12 -4.01 -15.17 -3.08
C LEU A 12 -5.09 -14.93 -2.01
N GLU A 13 -4.87 -15.41 -0.78
CA GLU A 13 -5.76 -15.14 0.35
C GLU A 13 -5.79 -13.65 0.70
N TRP A 14 -4.61 -13.02 0.75
CA TRP A 14 -4.50 -11.58 1.01
C TRP A 14 -5.20 -10.75 -0.08
N LYS A 15 -5.07 -11.15 -1.36
CA LYS A 15 -5.77 -10.53 -2.48
C LYS A 15 -7.28 -10.63 -2.32
N ALA A 16 -7.81 -11.81 -2.02
CA ALA A 16 -9.25 -12.02 -1.85
C ALA A 16 -9.82 -11.20 -0.67
N LYS A 17 -9.11 -11.16 0.46
CA LYS A 17 -9.48 -10.33 1.62
C LYS A 17 -9.48 -8.84 1.31
N SER A 18 -8.50 -8.38 0.51
CA SER A 18 -8.40 -6.98 0.11
C SER A 18 -9.50 -6.60 -0.87
N GLN A 19 -9.79 -7.44 -1.88
CA GLN A 19 -10.88 -7.21 -2.82
C GLN A 19 -12.24 -7.16 -2.11
N LYS A 20 -12.52 -8.07 -1.18
CA LYS A 20 -13.76 -8.04 -0.41
C LYS A 20 -13.90 -6.76 0.45
N ALA A 21 -12.78 -6.21 0.91
CA ALA A 21 -12.78 -4.96 1.67
C ALA A 21 -13.04 -3.74 0.77
N THR A 22 -12.65 -3.78 -0.50
CA THR A 22 -12.77 -2.66 -1.44
C THR A 22 -13.94 -2.77 -2.41
N GLU A 23 -14.63 -3.92 -2.49
CA GLU A 23 -15.72 -4.19 -3.44
C GLU A 23 -16.88 -3.20 -3.39
N SER A 24 -17.17 -2.62 -2.21
CA SER A 24 -18.21 -1.62 -2.02
C SER A 24 -17.68 -0.19 -1.91
N MET A 25 -16.37 0.00 -2.05
CA MET A 25 -15.72 1.30 -1.96
C MET A 25 -15.75 2.01 -3.33
N SER A 26 -15.95 3.32 -3.30
CA SER A 26 -15.61 4.17 -4.44
C SER A 26 -14.09 4.16 -4.69
N ALA A 27 -13.66 4.60 -5.87
CA ALA A 27 -12.23 4.65 -6.21
C ALA A 27 -11.41 5.52 -5.24
N GLU A 28 -12.00 6.60 -4.70
CA GLU A 28 -11.36 7.45 -3.70
C GLU A 28 -11.20 6.74 -2.35
N GLU A 29 -12.23 6.00 -1.93
CA GLU A 29 -12.21 5.21 -0.69
C GLU A 29 -11.24 4.04 -0.78
N GLU A 30 -11.19 3.35 -1.93
CA GLU A 30 -10.21 2.30 -2.20
C GLU A 30 -8.78 2.86 -2.16
N GLY A 31 -8.55 4.02 -2.80
CA GLY A 31 -7.27 4.72 -2.76
C GLY A 31 -6.84 5.07 -1.33
N ALA A 32 -7.75 5.63 -0.54
CA ALA A 32 -7.50 5.96 0.87
C ALA A 32 -7.22 4.72 1.73
N TYR A 33 -7.97 3.63 1.52
CA TYR A 33 -7.80 2.36 2.23
C TYR A 33 -6.42 1.74 1.95
N ILE A 34 -6.02 1.67 0.68
CA ILE A 34 -4.69 1.19 0.27
C ILE A 34 -3.60 2.06 0.91
N HIS A 35 -3.78 3.37 0.88
CA HIS A 35 -2.83 4.32 1.47
C HIS A 35 -2.65 4.07 2.97
N GLN A 36 -3.75 3.91 3.70
CA GLN A 36 -3.75 3.62 5.13
C GLN A 36 -3.09 2.27 5.46
N LYS A 37 -3.35 1.23 4.66
CA LYS A 37 -2.71 -0.09 4.84
C LYS A 37 -1.21 -0.02 4.62
N ALA A 38 -0.76 0.67 3.58
CA ALA A 38 0.66 0.87 3.30
C ALA A 38 1.34 1.62 4.45
N GLN A 39 0.76 2.74 4.92
CA GLN A 39 1.28 3.49 6.06
C GLN A 39 1.41 2.64 7.32
N ASN A 40 0.39 1.83 7.63
CA ASN A 40 0.42 0.93 8.78
C ASN A 40 1.51 -0.13 8.66
N PHE A 41 1.70 -0.72 7.47
CA PHE A 41 2.77 -1.67 7.22
C PHE A 41 4.15 -1.03 7.44
N MET A 42 4.37 0.14 6.85
CA MET A 42 5.63 0.86 7.00
C MET A 42 5.94 1.20 8.46
N ARG A 43 4.94 1.71 9.21
CA ARG A 43 5.10 1.99 10.64
C ARG A 43 5.47 0.74 11.45
N ARG A 44 4.84 -0.41 11.19
CA ARG A 44 5.14 -1.67 11.89
C ARG A 44 6.56 -2.17 11.63
N HIS A 45 7.13 -1.83 10.49
CA HIS A 45 8.47 -2.23 10.08
C HIS A 45 9.52 -1.11 10.18
N ASN A 46 9.17 0.03 10.80
CA ASN A 46 10.03 1.20 10.92
C ASN A 46 10.56 1.72 9.56
N LEU A 47 9.75 1.57 8.51
CA LEU A 47 10.03 2.03 7.16
C LEU A 47 9.39 3.41 6.95
N ASN A 48 10.00 4.21 6.07
CA ASN A 48 9.44 5.50 5.65
C ASN A 48 9.04 5.42 4.17
N LEU A 49 7.86 5.94 3.83
CA LEU A 49 7.47 6.11 2.43
C LEU A 49 8.30 7.24 1.84
N MET A 50 9.03 6.92 0.78
CA MET A 50 9.81 7.89 0.03
C MET A 50 9.22 7.96 -1.38
N ALA A 51 8.73 9.14 -1.76
CA ALA A 51 8.45 9.46 -3.15
C ALA A 51 9.76 9.74 -3.88
N THR A 52 9.82 9.39 -5.16
CA THR A 52 10.91 9.81 -6.03
C THR A 52 10.38 10.94 -6.90
N ASP A 53 11.01 12.11 -6.85
CA ASP A 53 10.64 13.22 -7.73
C ASP A 53 11.10 12.95 -9.18
N SER A 54 10.71 13.84 -10.10
CA SER A 54 11.10 13.74 -11.52
C SER A 54 12.61 13.85 -11.75
N SER A 55 13.37 14.31 -10.76
CA SER A 55 14.84 14.39 -10.78
C SER A 55 15.51 13.16 -10.15
N GLY A 56 14.74 12.16 -9.71
CA GLY A 56 15.26 10.95 -9.08
C GLY A 56 15.57 11.11 -7.59
N ARG A 57 15.24 12.25 -6.96
CA ARG A 57 15.51 12.50 -5.54
C ARG A 57 14.42 11.87 -4.68
N LYS A 58 14.85 11.25 -3.59
CA LYS A 58 13.95 10.69 -2.58
C LYS A 58 13.43 11.79 -1.67
N MET A 59 12.12 11.88 -1.51
CA MET A 59 11.44 12.80 -0.59
C MET A 59 10.43 12.05 0.28
N PRO A 60 10.21 12.46 1.55
CA PRO A 60 9.18 11.86 2.38
C PRO A 60 7.78 11.99 1.77
N TYR A 61 6.95 10.95 1.89
CA TYR A 61 5.54 10.99 1.52
C TYR A 61 4.64 10.86 2.77
N PRO A 62 3.57 11.68 2.90
CA PRO A 62 3.16 12.73 1.98
C PRO A 62 4.17 13.89 1.95
N PRO A 63 4.31 14.60 0.81
CA PRO A 63 5.22 15.73 0.72
C PRO A 63 4.86 16.74 1.81
N PRO A 64 5.86 17.36 2.47
CA PRO A 64 5.59 18.40 3.45
C PRO A 64 4.73 19.48 2.80
N LEU A 65 3.54 19.73 3.37
CA LEU A 65 2.67 20.82 2.94
C LEU A 65 3.49 22.11 3.07
N HIS A 66 3.78 22.76 1.94
CA HIS A 66 4.27 24.13 1.96
C HIS A 66 3.20 24.97 2.66
N LYS A 67 3.44 25.33 3.92
CA LYS A 67 2.74 26.43 4.57
C LYS A 67 3.29 27.71 3.94
N GLY A 68 2.67 28.12 2.85
CA GLY A 68 2.81 29.45 2.24
C GLY A 68 1.64 30.32 2.66
#